data_AF-D2QX23-F1
#
_entry.id   AF-D2QX23-F1
#
_cell.length_a   1.000
_cell.length_b   1.000
_cell.length_c   1.000
_cell.angle_alpha   90.00
_cell.angle_beta   90.00
_cell.angle_gamma   90.00
#
_symmetry.space_group_name_H-M   'P 1'
#
loop_
_entity.id
_entity.type
_entity.pdbx_description
1 polymer ?
#
loop_
_entity_poly.entity_id
_entity_poly.type
_entity_poly.pdbx_seq_one_letter_code
_entity_poly.pdbx_strand_id
1 'polypeptide(L)'
;MRWITTLGLMLLCLLATSTSWAARPDVEKHLSEGRLLDCSVALQQHLEEMPGDDQARFSLGVTQFLMAYEHVGQSLYRYGLRTERSFVRPNPQIRAIWPQNPAPEKIDYVAARKIVLTFVEDMNRAQATLAMVTDKELKFPLDVAKIKIDLFGLKRPVNGAFLFEQWNGRAPAVDTLEIAFDRGDVCWLRGYCHFLAAIGEVLLAIDSQPLFECTAHWVFEKVDTPHTFLLEDREPLDVDGPFWWDRRRLSDIIATIHLVLRFPIKEPLRMQAAHGHLLSMCQMSREMWSHYDAETDDDREWIPSPKQTGVLGIPVTADMMRTWLTAVDEVELVLQGERLVPFWRGTDKERGINVKRAFLEAKEIDIILWVQGTAATPYLEKGPLTKFVEPEMIEQLNRQFNGLNLIGFGFWFN
;
A
#
# COMPACT_ATOMS: atom_id res chain seq x y z
N MET A 1 45.13 -55.81 -33.45
CA MET A 1 45.09 -55.22 -32.09
C MET A 1 45.33 -53.73 -32.28
N ARG A 2 44.31 -52.87 -32.46
CA ARG A 2 43.05 -52.75 -31.74
C ARG A 2 43.34 -52.24 -30.31
N TRP A 3 42.72 -51.10 -29.98
CA TRP A 3 42.57 -50.48 -28.66
C TRP A 3 43.72 -49.58 -28.18
N ILE A 4 43.45 -48.26 -28.13
CA ILE A 4 43.86 -47.25 -27.10
C ILE A 4 43.60 -45.80 -27.58
N THR A 5 43.14 -45.55 -28.82
CA THR A 5 42.69 -44.20 -29.25
C THR A 5 41.23 -43.86 -28.92
N THR A 6 40.52 -44.69 -28.14
CA THR A 6 39.10 -44.51 -27.77
C THR A 6 38.85 -44.28 -26.27
N LEU A 7 39.82 -43.72 -25.55
CA LEU A 7 39.64 -43.32 -24.14
C LEU A 7 39.70 -41.81 -23.90
N GLY A 8 40.14 -41.02 -24.90
CA GLY A 8 40.20 -39.55 -24.79
C GLY A 8 38.92 -38.80 -25.17
N LEU A 9 37.96 -39.45 -25.83
CA LEU A 9 36.71 -38.80 -26.28
C LEU A 9 35.46 -39.17 -25.45
N MET A 10 35.53 -40.17 -24.56
CA MET A 10 34.39 -40.51 -23.69
C MET A 10 34.39 -39.78 -22.34
N LEU A 11 35.53 -39.21 -21.91
CA LEU A 11 35.60 -38.45 -20.66
C LEU A 11 35.25 -36.96 -20.81
N LEU A 12 35.20 -36.42 -22.03
CA LEU A 12 34.78 -35.04 -22.28
C LEU A 12 33.26 -34.86 -22.44
N CYS A 13 32.50 -35.96 -22.55
CA CYS A 13 31.03 -35.91 -22.68
C CYS A 13 30.27 -36.10 -21.36
N LEU A 14 30.96 -36.28 -20.22
CA LEU A 14 30.33 -36.47 -18.90
C LEU A 14 30.45 -35.26 -17.97
N LEU A 15 31.00 -34.13 -18.45
CA LEU A 15 31.00 -32.83 -17.75
C LEU A 15 30.12 -31.78 -18.42
N ALA A 16 29.37 -32.15 -19.47
CA ALA A 16 28.16 -31.45 -19.82
C ALA A 16 27.05 -31.93 -18.86
N THR A 17 27.14 -31.54 -17.59
CA THR A 17 25.90 -31.26 -16.87
C THR A 17 25.25 -30.17 -17.70
N SER A 18 24.33 -30.55 -18.57
CA SER A 18 23.25 -29.65 -18.92
C SER A 18 22.70 -29.21 -17.56
N THR A 19 23.11 -28.04 -17.08
CA THR A 19 22.23 -27.21 -16.27
C THR A 19 21.02 -27.04 -17.15
N SER A 20 20.08 -27.98 -17.05
CA SER A 20 18.71 -27.73 -17.41
C SER A 20 18.35 -26.57 -16.51
N TRP A 21 18.42 -25.36 -17.04
CA TRP A 21 17.81 -24.22 -16.40
C TRP A 21 16.39 -24.68 -16.08
N ALA A 22 16.05 -24.76 -14.79
CA ALA A 22 14.68 -25.00 -14.40
C ALA A 22 13.84 -23.96 -15.15
N ALA A 23 12.86 -24.43 -15.92
CA ALA A 23 11.97 -23.52 -16.61
C ALA A 23 11.33 -22.63 -15.55
N ARG A 24 11.35 -21.31 -15.77
CA ARG A 24 10.79 -20.35 -14.82
C ARG A 24 9.35 -20.76 -14.49
N PRO A 25 8.91 -20.68 -13.22
CA PRO A 25 7.53 -20.97 -12.86
C PRO A 25 6.54 -20.19 -13.74
N ASP A 26 5.42 -20.83 -14.10
CA ASP A 26 4.36 -20.21 -14.89
C ASP A 26 3.56 -19.23 -14.02
N VAL A 27 4.12 -18.02 -13.83
CA VAL A 27 3.57 -16.99 -12.94
C VAL A 27 2.17 -16.57 -13.39
N GLU A 28 1.98 -16.31 -14.68
CA GLU A 28 0.71 -15.84 -15.22
C GLU A 28 -0.42 -16.86 -14.98
N LYS A 29 -0.12 -18.16 -15.14
CA LYS A 29 -1.08 -19.21 -14.80
C LYS A 29 -1.44 -19.21 -13.31
N HIS A 30 -0.46 -19.13 -12.41
CA HIS A 30 -0.76 -19.13 -10.98
C HIS A 30 -1.57 -17.89 -10.56
N LEU A 31 -1.18 -16.71 -11.06
CA LEU A 31 -1.88 -15.45 -10.78
C LEU A 31 -3.31 -15.46 -11.35
N SER A 32 -3.52 -15.95 -12.57
CA SER A 32 -4.85 -16.03 -13.20
C SER A 32 -5.76 -17.13 -12.60
N GLU A 33 -5.19 -18.11 -11.89
CA GLU A 33 -5.91 -19.10 -11.12
C GLU A 33 -6.15 -18.67 -9.66
N GLY A 34 -5.55 -17.56 -9.20
CA GLY A 34 -5.63 -17.07 -7.83
C GLY A 34 -4.85 -17.92 -6.82
N ARG A 35 -3.78 -18.58 -7.27
CA ARG A 35 -2.92 -19.46 -6.45
C ARG A 35 -1.64 -18.73 -6.02
N LEU A 36 -1.80 -17.61 -5.32
CA LEU A 36 -0.67 -16.75 -4.92
C LEU A 36 0.35 -17.47 -4.03
N LEU A 37 -0.11 -18.27 -3.06
CA LEU A 37 0.78 -19.04 -2.18
C LEU A 37 1.63 -20.05 -2.97
N ASP A 38 1.00 -20.81 -3.88
CA ASP A 38 1.71 -21.77 -4.74
C ASP A 38 2.73 -21.04 -5.63
N CYS A 39 2.35 -19.88 -6.19
CA CYS A 39 3.23 -19.03 -6.99
C CYS A 39 4.45 -18.59 -6.17
N SER A 40 4.23 -18.11 -4.95
CA SER A 40 5.30 -17.62 -4.06
C SER A 40 6.29 -18.73 -3.71
N VAL A 41 5.79 -19.92 -3.35
CA VAL A 41 6.64 -21.08 -3.05
C VAL A 41 7.46 -21.52 -4.26
N ALA A 42 6.83 -21.61 -5.44
CA ALA A 42 7.52 -22.00 -6.67
C ALA A 42 8.62 -20.99 -7.06
N LEU A 43 8.34 -19.69 -6.92
CA LEU A 43 9.31 -18.63 -7.22
C LEU A 43 10.45 -18.59 -6.21
N GLN A 44 10.18 -18.84 -4.93
CA GLN A 44 11.23 -18.95 -3.91
C GLN A 44 12.17 -20.12 -4.22
N GLN A 45 11.63 -21.31 -4.52
CA GLN A 45 12.41 -22.48 -4.91
C GLN A 45 13.25 -22.21 -6.16
N HIS A 46 12.65 -21.58 -7.18
CA HIS A 46 13.37 -21.20 -8.39
C HIS A 46 14.53 -20.23 -8.10
N LEU A 47 14.35 -19.26 -7.22
CA LEU A 47 15.38 -18.29 -6.87
C LEU A 47 16.49 -18.85 -5.96
N GLU A 48 16.24 -19.96 -5.26
CA GLU A 48 17.30 -20.72 -4.57
C GLU A 48 18.24 -21.40 -5.59
N GLU A 49 17.69 -21.93 -6.69
CA GLU A 49 18.47 -22.54 -7.77
C GLU A 49 19.09 -21.50 -8.72
N MET A 50 18.35 -20.43 -9.00
CA MET A 50 18.67 -19.40 -9.98
C MET A 50 18.61 -17.99 -9.36
N PRO A 51 19.52 -17.65 -8.43
CA PRO A 51 19.49 -16.37 -7.71
C PRO A 51 19.75 -15.14 -8.60
N GLY A 52 20.13 -15.32 -9.87
CA GLY A 52 20.31 -14.21 -10.82
C GLY A 52 19.06 -13.86 -11.63
N ASP A 53 17.94 -14.58 -11.47
CA ASP A 53 16.73 -14.35 -12.26
C ASP A 53 15.89 -13.19 -11.70
N ASP A 54 16.23 -11.97 -12.11
CA ASP A 54 15.58 -10.74 -11.65
C ASP A 54 14.10 -10.65 -12.07
N GLN A 55 13.70 -11.29 -13.16
CA GLN A 55 12.30 -11.35 -13.57
C GLN A 55 11.50 -12.27 -12.62
N ALA A 56 12.03 -13.44 -12.27
CA ALA A 56 11.40 -14.30 -11.26
C ALA A 56 11.34 -13.62 -9.88
N ARG A 57 12.39 -12.87 -9.52
CA ARG A 57 12.44 -12.08 -8.29
C ARG A 57 11.39 -10.97 -8.27
N PHE A 58 11.24 -10.24 -9.37
CA PHE A 58 10.17 -9.25 -9.51
C PHE A 58 8.80 -9.89 -9.36
N SER A 59 8.55 -11.02 -10.05
CA SER A 59 7.31 -11.78 -9.91
C SER A 59 7.05 -12.23 -8.46
N LEU A 60 8.10 -12.58 -7.71
CA LEU A 60 7.95 -12.95 -6.30
C LEU A 60 7.55 -11.75 -5.46
N GLY A 61 8.17 -10.59 -5.69
CA GLY A 61 7.81 -9.33 -5.01
C GLY A 61 6.36 -8.93 -5.27
N VAL A 62 5.91 -8.98 -6.52
CA VAL A 62 4.50 -8.74 -6.89
C VAL A 62 3.57 -9.73 -6.19
N THR A 63 3.91 -11.02 -6.21
CA THR A 63 3.09 -12.06 -5.56
C THR A 63 2.99 -11.83 -4.05
N GLN A 64 4.10 -11.52 -3.38
CA GLN A 64 4.12 -11.21 -1.95
C GLN A 64 3.29 -9.96 -1.60
N PHE A 65 3.37 -8.92 -2.44
CA PHE A 65 2.55 -7.72 -2.28
C PHE A 65 1.05 -8.04 -2.35
N LEU A 66 0.62 -8.83 -3.34
CA LEU A 66 -0.78 -9.23 -3.47
C LEU A 66 -1.25 -10.13 -2.31
N MET A 67 -0.40 -11.04 -1.83
CA MET A 67 -0.69 -11.89 -0.68
C MET A 67 -0.95 -11.09 0.61
N ALA A 68 -0.31 -9.93 0.79
CA ALA A 68 -0.56 -9.09 1.96
C ALA A 68 -2.04 -8.69 2.07
N TYR A 69 -2.70 -8.41 0.94
CA TYR A 69 -4.13 -8.11 0.91
C TYR A 69 -4.99 -9.33 1.19
N GLU A 70 -4.60 -10.51 0.73
CA GLU A 70 -5.27 -11.77 1.09
C GLU A 70 -5.17 -12.02 2.60
N HIS A 71 -4.00 -11.83 3.22
CA HIS A 71 -3.84 -12.01 4.66
C HIS A 71 -4.73 -11.06 5.48
N VAL A 72 -4.84 -9.79 5.06
CA VAL A 72 -5.75 -8.82 5.69
C VAL A 72 -7.21 -9.27 5.52
N GLY A 73 -7.67 -9.50 4.30
CA GLY A 73 -9.07 -9.81 4.05
C GLY A 73 -9.49 -11.16 4.64
N GLN A 74 -8.62 -12.18 4.62
CA GLN A 74 -8.84 -13.46 5.30
C GLN A 74 -8.96 -13.28 6.81
N SER A 75 -8.13 -12.42 7.42
CA SER A 75 -8.23 -12.11 8.85
C SER A 75 -9.55 -11.40 9.17
N LEU A 76 -9.93 -10.40 8.37
CA LEU A 76 -11.20 -9.69 8.54
C LEU A 76 -12.42 -10.63 8.38
N TYR A 77 -12.38 -11.55 7.42
CA TYR A 77 -13.41 -12.57 7.26
C TYR A 77 -13.44 -13.53 8.46
N ARG A 78 -12.29 -14.07 8.88
CA ARG A 78 -12.14 -14.98 10.03
C ARG A 78 -12.76 -14.41 11.31
N TYR A 79 -12.49 -13.14 11.60
CA TYR A 79 -13.00 -12.42 12.77
C TYR A 79 -14.41 -11.82 12.59
N GLY A 80 -15.02 -12.01 11.43
CA GLY A 80 -16.41 -11.63 11.18
C GLY A 80 -16.63 -10.12 11.06
N LEU A 81 -15.78 -9.43 10.29
CA LEU A 81 -16.06 -8.06 9.85
C LEU A 81 -17.46 -8.04 9.20
N ARG A 82 -18.31 -7.13 9.67
CA ARG A 82 -19.72 -7.07 9.32
C ARG A 82 -19.89 -6.51 7.91
N THR A 83 -20.55 -7.27 7.04
CA THR A 83 -20.80 -6.90 5.64
C THR A 83 -22.26 -6.60 5.35
N GLU A 84 -23.18 -7.18 6.11
CA GLU A 84 -24.63 -6.97 5.94
C GLU A 84 -25.16 -5.81 6.79
N ARG A 85 -24.54 -5.56 7.95
CA ARG A 85 -25.05 -4.66 9.00
C ARG A 85 -23.94 -3.82 9.62
N SER A 86 -23.20 -3.08 8.78
CA SER A 86 -22.13 -2.17 9.25
C SER A 86 -22.15 -0.82 8.53
N PHE A 87 -21.37 0.12 9.08
CA PHE A 87 -21.12 1.44 8.49
C PHE A 87 -20.55 1.37 7.06
N VAL A 88 -19.87 0.28 6.70
CA VAL A 88 -19.14 0.13 5.43
C VAL A 88 -20.07 -0.14 4.23
N ARG A 89 -21.33 -0.57 4.47
CA ARG A 89 -22.40 -0.81 3.46
C ARG A 89 -21.90 -1.13 2.04
N PRO A 90 -21.20 -2.27 1.85
CA PRO A 90 -20.74 -2.65 0.52
C PRO A 90 -21.91 -2.70 -0.47
N ASN A 91 -21.67 -2.29 -1.72
CA ASN A 91 -22.65 -2.42 -2.79
C ASN A 91 -23.00 -3.92 -3.01
N PRO A 92 -24.11 -4.25 -3.71
CA PRO A 92 -24.53 -5.64 -3.90
C PRO A 92 -23.49 -6.55 -4.55
N GLN A 93 -22.65 -6.02 -5.45
CA GLN A 93 -21.57 -6.77 -6.11
C GLN A 93 -20.49 -7.18 -5.10
N ILE A 94 -20.04 -6.24 -4.26
CA ILE A 94 -19.08 -6.50 -3.19
C ILE A 94 -19.66 -7.48 -2.14
N ARG A 95 -20.96 -7.40 -1.82
CA ARG A 95 -21.61 -8.37 -0.91
C ARG A 95 -21.62 -9.80 -1.44
N ALA A 96 -21.71 -9.99 -2.77
CA ALA A 96 -21.71 -11.32 -3.36
C ALA A 96 -20.35 -12.04 -3.23
N ILE A 97 -19.25 -11.26 -3.29
CA ILE A 97 -17.88 -11.76 -3.12
C ILE A 97 -17.43 -11.79 -1.65
N TRP A 98 -18.05 -10.96 -0.80
CA TRP A 98 -17.74 -10.83 0.62
C TRP A 98 -18.99 -11.08 1.49
N PRO A 99 -19.45 -12.34 1.57
CA PRO A 99 -20.59 -12.69 2.42
C PRO A 99 -20.22 -12.53 3.90
N GLN A 100 -21.22 -12.36 4.76
CA GLN A 100 -21.03 -12.42 6.20
C GLN A 100 -20.48 -13.79 6.59
N ASN A 101 -19.44 -13.84 7.43
CA ASN A 101 -18.97 -15.11 7.98
C ASN A 101 -20.07 -15.72 8.89
N PRO A 102 -20.55 -16.95 8.62
CA PRO A 102 -21.64 -17.56 9.39
C PRO A 102 -21.21 -18.00 10.80
N ALA A 103 -19.90 -18.22 11.02
CA ALA A 103 -19.36 -18.69 12.30
C ALA A 103 -18.03 -17.99 12.59
N PRO A 104 -18.02 -16.67 12.84
CA PRO A 104 -16.78 -15.93 13.05
C PRO A 104 -16.14 -16.29 14.38
N GLU A 105 -14.81 -16.21 14.41
CA GLU A 105 -14.03 -16.23 15.64
C GLU A 105 -14.21 -14.92 16.41
N LYS A 106 -13.98 -14.97 17.73
CA LYS A 106 -14.00 -13.77 18.58
C LYS A 106 -12.70 -13.00 18.35
N ILE A 107 -12.78 -11.68 18.16
CA ILE A 107 -11.62 -10.80 18.01
C ILE A 107 -11.38 -9.97 19.29
N ASP A 108 -10.15 -9.96 19.77
CA ASP A 108 -9.68 -9.05 20.82
C ASP A 108 -8.72 -8.00 20.23
N TYR A 109 -8.25 -7.06 21.06
CA TYR A 109 -7.33 -6.02 20.60
C TYR A 109 -6.00 -6.58 20.08
N VAL A 110 -5.50 -7.65 20.71
CA VAL A 110 -4.22 -8.27 20.33
C VAL A 110 -4.31 -8.87 18.92
N ALA A 111 -5.41 -9.56 18.63
CA ALA A 111 -5.71 -10.09 17.32
C ALA A 111 -5.87 -8.99 16.28
N ALA A 112 -6.60 -7.91 16.59
CA ALA A 112 -6.76 -6.77 15.68
C ALA A 112 -5.41 -6.09 15.36
N ARG A 113 -4.58 -5.87 16.38
CA ARG A 113 -3.22 -5.34 16.23
C ARG A 113 -2.34 -6.25 15.37
N LYS A 114 -2.46 -7.57 15.53
CA LYS A 114 -1.71 -8.56 14.76
C LYS A 114 -2.00 -8.50 13.26
N ILE A 115 -3.22 -8.12 12.85
CA ILE A 115 -3.56 -7.94 11.42
C ILE A 115 -2.69 -6.82 10.82
N VAL A 116 -2.60 -5.67 11.49
CA VAL A 116 -1.79 -4.54 11.04
C VAL A 116 -0.30 -4.88 11.06
N LEU A 117 0.17 -5.59 12.10
CA LEU A 117 1.56 -6.05 12.20
C LEU A 117 1.93 -6.95 11.02
N THR A 118 1.09 -7.94 10.72
CA THR A 118 1.32 -8.88 9.61
C THR A 118 1.37 -8.14 8.27
N PHE A 119 0.47 -7.16 8.07
CA PHE A 119 0.46 -6.34 6.87
C PHE A 119 1.77 -5.56 6.68
N VAL A 120 2.31 -4.94 7.73
CA VAL A 120 3.61 -4.25 7.68
C VAL A 120 4.75 -5.22 7.39
N GLU A 121 4.75 -6.40 8.01
CA GLU A 121 5.74 -7.44 7.75
C GLU A 121 5.71 -7.93 6.30
N ASP A 122 4.52 -8.08 5.72
CA ASP A 122 4.36 -8.48 4.33
C ASP A 122 4.81 -7.39 3.35
N MET A 123 4.49 -6.12 3.61
CA MET A 123 5.00 -4.98 2.81
C MET A 123 6.52 -4.92 2.84
N ASN A 124 7.12 -5.10 4.02
CA ASN A 124 8.58 -5.12 4.17
C ASN A 124 9.22 -6.31 3.46
N ARG A 125 8.57 -7.49 3.47
CA ARG A 125 9.03 -8.67 2.74
C ARG A 125 9.00 -8.45 1.24
N ALA A 126 7.89 -7.94 0.71
CA ALA A 126 7.75 -7.61 -0.71
C ALA A 126 8.81 -6.59 -1.14
N GLN A 127 8.95 -5.50 -0.37
CA GLN A 127 9.95 -4.47 -0.62
C GLN A 127 11.38 -5.03 -0.62
N ALA A 128 11.73 -5.89 0.33
CA ALA A 128 13.07 -6.48 0.43
C ALA A 128 13.36 -7.41 -0.77
N THR A 129 12.37 -8.17 -1.22
CA THR A 129 12.48 -8.99 -2.43
C THR A 129 12.71 -8.11 -3.67
N LEU A 130 11.91 -7.05 -3.82
CA LEU A 130 12.01 -6.12 -4.96
C LEU A 130 13.33 -5.33 -4.95
N ALA A 131 13.87 -5.00 -3.78
CA ALA A 131 15.13 -4.27 -3.64
C ALA A 131 16.34 -5.03 -4.20
N MET A 132 16.23 -6.36 -4.33
CA MET A 132 17.28 -7.21 -4.90
C MET A 132 17.25 -7.24 -6.45
N VAL A 133 16.27 -6.62 -7.09
CA VAL A 133 16.18 -6.55 -8.55
C VAL A 133 17.13 -5.48 -9.08
N THR A 134 18.07 -5.87 -9.93
CA THR A 134 19.16 -5.01 -10.43
C THR A 134 19.19 -4.85 -11.94
N ASP A 135 18.53 -5.75 -12.68
CA ASP A 135 18.44 -5.72 -14.14
C ASP A 135 17.76 -4.45 -14.62
N LYS A 136 18.47 -3.69 -15.46
CA LYS A 136 18.00 -2.42 -16.02
C LYS A 136 17.09 -2.63 -17.22
N GLU A 137 17.26 -3.76 -17.91
CA GLU A 137 16.50 -4.13 -19.11
C GLU A 137 15.37 -5.10 -18.75
N LEU A 138 14.98 -5.15 -17.47
CA LEU A 138 13.87 -5.97 -17.01
C LEU A 138 12.63 -5.59 -17.80
N LYS A 139 11.99 -6.58 -18.43
CA LYS A 139 10.65 -6.47 -19.00
C LYS A 139 9.82 -7.69 -18.58
N PHE A 140 8.73 -7.45 -17.88
CA PHE A 140 7.84 -8.47 -17.36
C PHE A 140 6.40 -8.23 -17.85
N PRO A 141 5.99 -8.86 -18.96
CA PRO A 141 4.63 -8.78 -19.43
C PRO A 141 3.69 -9.49 -18.46
N LEU A 142 2.65 -8.81 -18.01
CA LEU A 142 1.59 -9.35 -17.17
C LEU A 142 0.24 -8.75 -17.55
N ASP A 143 -0.75 -9.61 -17.75
CA ASP A 143 -2.14 -9.18 -17.91
C ASP A 143 -2.77 -8.97 -16.52
N VAL A 144 -2.75 -7.72 -16.04
CA VAL A 144 -3.25 -7.40 -14.70
C VAL A 144 -4.76 -7.56 -14.58
N ALA A 145 -5.51 -7.50 -15.69
CA ALA A 145 -6.95 -7.73 -15.68
C ALA A 145 -7.30 -9.17 -15.32
N LYS A 146 -6.42 -10.12 -15.68
CA LYS A 146 -6.58 -11.56 -15.43
C LYS A 146 -6.13 -12.01 -14.04
N ILE A 147 -5.32 -11.22 -13.33
CA ILE A 147 -4.87 -11.57 -11.98
C ILE A 147 -6.08 -11.81 -11.08
N LYS A 148 -6.06 -12.91 -10.35
CA LYS A 148 -7.10 -13.31 -9.41
C LYS A 148 -6.57 -13.25 -7.97
N ILE A 149 -7.35 -12.65 -7.07
CA ILE A 149 -7.00 -12.51 -5.66
C ILE A 149 -8.14 -13.07 -4.81
N ASP A 150 -7.86 -14.06 -3.95
CA ASP A 150 -8.82 -14.60 -2.99
C ASP A 150 -8.77 -13.79 -1.69
N LEU A 151 -9.29 -12.56 -1.77
CA LEU A 151 -9.27 -11.58 -0.67
C LEU A 151 -9.78 -12.14 0.65
N PHE A 152 -10.72 -13.10 0.64
CA PHE A 152 -11.38 -13.60 1.86
C PHE A 152 -11.10 -15.08 2.14
N GLY A 153 -10.27 -15.75 1.34
CA GLY A 153 -9.97 -17.18 1.50
C GLY A 153 -11.16 -18.10 1.24
N LEU A 154 -12.10 -17.65 0.41
CA LEU A 154 -13.37 -18.33 0.14
C LEU A 154 -13.34 -19.15 -1.15
N LYS A 155 -12.17 -19.25 -1.79
CA LYS A 155 -11.99 -19.84 -3.12
C LYS A 155 -12.90 -19.16 -4.16
N ARG A 156 -13.15 -17.87 -3.95
CA ARG A 156 -13.92 -17.00 -4.84
C ARG A 156 -13.06 -15.79 -5.20
N PRO A 157 -11.96 -16.01 -5.93
CA PRO A 157 -11.05 -14.93 -6.21
C PRO A 157 -11.71 -13.90 -7.12
N VAL A 158 -11.42 -12.63 -6.87
CA VAL A 158 -11.83 -11.51 -7.72
C VAL A 158 -10.75 -11.24 -8.75
N ASN A 159 -11.16 -10.91 -9.99
CA ASN A 159 -10.20 -10.55 -11.03
C ASN A 159 -9.77 -9.08 -10.91
N GLY A 160 -8.59 -8.76 -11.43
CA GLY A 160 -8.06 -7.39 -11.44
C GLY A 160 -9.00 -6.43 -12.17
N ALA A 161 -9.65 -6.87 -13.26
CA ALA A 161 -10.65 -6.07 -13.97
C ALA A 161 -11.78 -5.55 -13.04
N PHE A 162 -12.29 -6.40 -12.14
CA PHE A 162 -13.29 -6.00 -11.16
C PHE A 162 -12.73 -4.96 -10.17
N LEU A 163 -11.49 -5.13 -9.71
CA LEU A 163 -10.85 -4.15 -8.82
C LEU A 163 -10.65 -2.80 -9.50
N PHE A 164 -10.24 -2.80 -10.77
CA PHE A 164 -10.11 -1.59 -11.58
C PHE A 164 -11.45 -0.87 -11.81
N GLU A 165 -12.53 -1.62 -12.04
CA GLU A 165 -13.88 -1.06 -12.18
C GLU A 165 -14.31 -0.34 -10.89
N GLN A 166 -14.09 -0.97 -9.73
CA GLN A 166 -14.43 -0.36 -8.43
C GLN A 166 -13.58 0.88 -8.12
N TRP A 167 -12.32 0.90 -8.57
CA TRP A 167 -11.42 2.04 -8.38
C TRP A 167 -11.81 3.25 -9.24
N ASN A 168 -12.09 3.05 -10.53
CA ASN A 168 -12.38 4.15 -11.47
C ASN A 168 -13.84 4.60 -11.48
N GLY A 169 -14.77 3.81 -10.93
CA GLY A 169 -16.21 4.13 -10.79
C GLY A 169 -16.97 4.39 -12.11
N ARG A 170 -16.29 4.43 -13.26
CA ARG A 170 -16.82 4.82 -14.59
C ARG A 170 -16.10 4.19 -15.79
N ALA A 171 -15.05 3.37 -15.60
CA ALA A 171 -14.35 2.75 -16.72
C ALA A 171 -15.05 1.44 -17.14
N PRO A 172 -15.18 1.13 -18.45
CA PRO A 172 -15.71 -0.16 -18.89
C PRO A 172 -14.81 -1.29 -18.38
N ALA A 173 -15.41 -2.44 -18.09
CA ALA A 173 -14.66 -3.66 -17.79
C ALA A 173 -13.68 -3.93 -18.96
N VAL A 174 -12.39 -3.92 -18.66
CA VAL A 174 -11.35 -4.25 -19.63
C VAL A 174 -11.06 -5.74 -19.48
N ASP A 175 -11.31 -6.52 -20.53
CA ASP A 175 -11.12 -7.97 -20.52
C ASP A 175 -9.64 -8.37 -20.47
N THR A 176 -8.75 -7.47 -20.92
CA THR A 176 -7.30 -7.65 -20.97
C THR A 176 -6.60 -6.32 -20.70
N LEU A 177 -5.67 -6.29 -19.74
CA LEU A 177 -4.81 -5.14 -19.49
C LEU A 177 -3.37 -5.65 -19.39
N GLU A 178 -2.75 -5.86 -20.55
CA GLU A 178 -1.36 -6.27 -20.65
C GLU A 178 -0.43 -5.08 -20.38
N ILE A 179 0.46 -5.26 -19.42
CA ILE A 179 1.47 -4.27 -19.01
C ILE A 179 2.83 -4.94 -19.10
N ALA A 180 3.82 -4.30 -19.72
CA ALA A 180 5.19 -4.80 -19.71
C ALA A 180 6.01 -4.10 -18.62
N PHE A 181 5.89 -4.62 -17.39
CA PHE A 181 6.53 -4.00 -16.24
C PHE A 181 8.04 -3.93 -16.37
N ASP A 182 8.62 -2.77 -16.09
CA ASP A 182 10.03 -2.49 -16.25
C ASP A 182 10.78 -2.25 -14.94
N ARG A 183 12.02 -1.75 -15.03
CA ARG A 183 12.83 -1.44 -13.85
C ARG A 183 12.33 -0.22 -13.07
N GLY A 184 11.71 0.76 -13.73
CA GLY A 184 11.03 1.87 -13.09
C GLY A 184 9.84 1.39 -12.25
N ASP A 185 9.05 0.44 -12.78
CA ASP A 185 7.91 -0.14 -12.08
C ASP A 185 8.29 -0.94 -10.83
N VAL A 186 9.50 -1.52 -10.80
CA VAL A 186 10.07 -2.10 -9.57
C VAL A 186 10.23 -1.02 -8.49
N CYS A 187 10.76 0.16 -8.85
CA CYS A 187 10.90 1.28 -7.92
C CYS A 187 9.54 1.80 -7.47
N TRP A 188 8.59 1.94 -8.40
CA TRP A 188 7.20 2.30 -8.11
C TRP A 188 6.59 1.40 -7.04
N LEU A 189 6.63 0.07 -7.25
CA LEU A 189 6.03 -0.87 -6.30
C LEU A 189 6.75 -0.86 -4.94
N ARG A 190 8.07 -0.62 -4.92
CA ARG A 190 8.83 -0.41 -3.67
C ARG A 190 8.41 0.86 -2.95
N GLY A 191 8.17 1.95 -3.67
CA GLY A 191 7.62 3.20 -3.14
C GLY A 191 6.28 2.96 -2.44
N TYR A 192 5.36 2.27 -3.12
CA TYR A 192 4.08 1.81 -2.56
C TYR A 192 4.22 0.97 -1.28
N CYS A 193 5.10 -0.01 -1.28
CA CYS A 193 5.34 -0.85 -0.10
C CYS A 193 5.77 0.01 1.09
N HIS A 194 6.68 0.98 0.87
CA HIS A 194 7.11 1.90 1.92
C HIS A 194 5.96 2.81 2.41
N PHE A 195 5.17 3.37 1.50
CA PHE A 195 4.02 4.21 1.88
C PHE A 195 3.03 3.44 2.76
N LEU A 196 2.64 2.24 2.34
CA LEU A 196 1.69 1.39 3.07
C LEU A 196 2.26 0.91 4.41
N ALA A 197 3.55 0.55 4.45
CA ALA A 197 4.24 0.23 5.69
C ALA A 197 4.28 1.43 6.65
N ALA A 198 4.51 2.66 6.17
CA ALA A 198 4.50 3.85 7.00
C ALA A 198 3.14 4.07 7.70
N ILE A 199 2.04 3.89 6.97
CA ILE A 199 0.68 3.96 7.53
C ILE A 199 0.49 2.90 8.61
N GLY A 200 0.88 1.65 8.33
CA GLY A 200 0.79 0.56 9.29
C GLY A 200 1.63 0.80 10.55
N GLU A 201 2.84 1.33 10.42
CA GLU A 201 3.71 1.68 11.54
C GLU A 201 3.12 2.79 12.42
N VAL A 202 2.47 3.82 11.84
CA VAL A 202 1.75 4.84 12.62
C VAL A 202 0.58 4.22 13.38
N LEU A 203 -0.22 3.37 12.74
CA LEU A 203 -1.33 2.66 13.38
C LEU A 203 -0.87 1.75 14.53
N LEU A 204 0.33 1.18 14.40
CA LEU A 204 0.95 0.37 15.45
C LEU A 204 1.60 1.22 16.54
N ALA A 205 2.08 2.43 16.26
CA ALA A 205 2.73 3.30 17.24
C ALA A 205 1.76 3.81 18.31
N ILE A 206 0.50 4.02 17.93
CA ILE A 206 -0.56 4.57 18.79
C ILE A 206 -1.24 3.52 19.67
N ASP A 207 -1.71 3.96 20.84
CA ASP A 207 -2.58 3.19 21.70
C ASP A 207 -4.04 3.20 21.22
N SER A 208 -4.36 2.28 20.33
CA SER A 208 -5.71 2.10 19.80
C SER A 208 -6.58 1.12 20.62
N GLN A 209 -6.08 0.60 21.75
CA GLN A 209 -6.80 -0.37 22.57
C GLN A 209 -8.12 0.17 23.12
N PRO A 210 -8.16 1.36 23.76
CA PRO A 210 -9.43 1.89 24.29
C PRO A 210 -10.46 2.12 23.18
N LEU A 211 -10.01 2.59 22.01
CA LEU A 211 -10.87 2.76 20.85
C LEU A 211 -11.47 1.42 20.42
N PHE A 212 -10.64 0.38 20.27
CA PHE A 212 -11.10 -0.96 19.91
C PHE A 212 -12.12 -1.48 20.93
N GLU A 213 -11.80 -1.46 22.22
CA GLU A 213 -12.66 -1.99 23.28
C GLU A 213 -14.03 -1.31 23.31
N CYS A 214 -14.08 -0.01 23.02
CA CYS A 214 -15.33 0.75 22.98
C CYS A 214 -16.11 0.63 21.66
N THR A 215 -15.45 0.39 20.51
CA THR A 215 -16.09 0.59 19.20
C THR A 215 -16.06 -0.62 18.27
N ALA A 216 -15.24 -1.64 18.53
CA ALA A 216 -15.08 -2.77 17.62
C ALA A 216 -16.38 -3.54 17.37
N HIS A 217 -17.33 -3.50 18.30
CA HIS A 217 -18.64 -4.14 18.17
C HIS A 217 -19.52 -3.54 17.05
N TRP A 218 -19.17 -2.36 16.54
CA TRP A 218 -19.80 -1.75 15.36
C TRP A 218 -19.37 -2.42 14.05
N VAL A 219 -18.14 -2.92 14.02
CA VAL A 219 -17.50 -3.45 12.82
C VAL A 219 -17.37 -4.98 12.84
N PHE A 220 -17.23 -5.62 14.00
CA PHE A 220 -17.09 -7.07 14.12
C PHE A 220 -18.28 -7.73 14.80
N GLU A 221 -18.60 -8.96 14.38
CA GLU A 221 -19.74 -9.71 14.91
C GLU A 221 -19.53 -10.23 16.34
N LYS A 222 -18.30 -10.64 16.67
CA LYS A 222 -17.93 -11.16 17.99
C LYS A 222 -16.66 -10.49 18.48
N VAL A 223 -16.80 -9.63 19.49
CA VAL A 223 -15.68 -8.87 20.05
C VAL A 223 -15.42 -9.32 21.48
N ASP A 224 -14.15 -9.40 21.86
CA ASP A 224 -13.71 -9.42 23.24
C ASP A 224 -13.46 -8.01 23.72
N THR A 225 -14.33 -7.56 24.62
CA THR A 225 -14.27 -6.23 25.22
C THR A 225 -14.64 -6.33 26.69
N PRO A 226 -13.98 -5.55 27.57
CA PRO A 226 -14.40 -5.43 28.96
C PRO A 226 -15.82 -4.84 29.09
N HIS A 227 -16.34 -4.19 28.04
CA HIS A 227 -17.64 -3.54 28.02
C HIS A 227 -18.73 -4.49 27.48
N THR A 228 -19.00 -5.59 28.19
CA THR A 228 -19.93 -6.64 27.72
C THR A 228 -21.35 -6.13 27.46
N PHE A 229 -21.78 -5.06 28.15
CA PHE A 229 -23.09 -4.43 27.94
C PHE A 229 -23.28 -3.89 26.52
N LEU A 230 -22.19 -3.52 25.81
CA LEU A 230 -22.23 -3.12 24.40
C LEU A 230 -22.66 -4.26 23.47
N LEU A 231 -22.61 -5.51 23.95
CA LEU A 231 -22.96 -6.70 23.20
C LEU A 231 -24.38 -7.21 23.48
N GLU A 232 -25.07 -6.65 24.47
CA GLU A 232 -26.40 -7.08 24.93
C GLU A 232 -27.52 -6.51 24.04
N ASP A 233 -27.41 -5.24 23.66
CA ASP A 233 -28.42 -4.51 22.87
C ASP A 233 -28.05 -4.46 21.37
N ARG A 234 -27.92 -5.63 20.74
CA ARG A 234 -27.65 -5.75 19.29
C ARG A 234 -28.90 -5.51 18.46
N GLU A 235 -29.54 -4.36 18.61
CA GLU A 235 -30.60 -3.99 17.67
C GLU A 235 -30.01 -3.88 16.25
N PRO A 236 -30.77 -4.26 15.20
CA PRO A 236 -30.38 -3.94 13.84
C PRO A 236 -30.08 -2.45 13.78
N LEU A 237 -29.01 -2.07 13.06
CA LEU A 237 -28.82 -0.67 12.66
C LEU A 237 -30.01 -0.27 11.79
N ASP A 238 -31.12 0.14 12.41
CA ASP A 238 -32.22 0.79 11.74
C ASP A 238 -31.68 2.15 11.30
N VAL A 239 -31.31 2.20 10.03
CA VAL A 239 -30.71 3.35 9.34
C VAL A 239 -31.75 4.29 8.76
N ASP A 240 -33.03 3.94 8.86
CA ASP A 240 -34.11 4.73 8.30
C ASP A 240 -34.66 5.75 9.32
N GLY A 241 -34.23 5.66 10.59
CA GLY A 241 -34.51 6.63 11.63
C GLY A 241 -33.53 7.81 11.65
N PRO A 242 -33.96 9.03 12.03
CA PRO A 242 -33.08 10.19 12.10
C PRO A 242 -31.96 9.95 13.12
N PHE A 243 -30.71 10.00 12.63
CA PHE A 243 -29.45 9.72 13.34
C PHE A 243 -29.34 10.30 14.76
N TRP A 244 -29.95 11.45 15.02
CA TRP A 244 -29.90 12.18 16.30
C TRP A 244 -30.85 11.65 17.39
N TRP A 245 -31.75 10.72 17.07
CA TRP A 245 -32.79 10.26 17.99
C TRP A 245 -32.40 9.01 18.80
N ASP A 246 -31.36 8.28 18.37
CA ASP A 246 -30.80 7.16 19.13
C ASP A 246 -29.68 7.65 20.06
N ARG A 247 -30.03 7.85 21.33
CA ARG A 247 -29.11 8.35 22.38
C ARG A 247 -27.91 7.43 22.60
N ARG A 248 -28.02 6.12 22.35
CA ARG A 248 -26.92 5.15 22.48
C ARG A 248 -25.91 5.30 21.34
N ARG A 249 -26.39 5.46 20.10
CA ARG A 249 -25.53 5.73 18.94
C ARG A 249 -24.79 7.05 19.09
N LEU A 250 -25.49 8.09 19.56
CA LEU A 250 -24.85 9.38 19.80
C LEU A 250 -23.74 9.26 20.86
N SER A 251 -23.96 8.50 21.95
CA SER A 251 -22.91 8.29 22.95
C SER A 251 -21.71 7.52 22.41
N ASP A 252 -21.92 6.48 21.61
CA ASP A 252 -20.82 5.70 21.01
C ASP A 252 -20.02 6.51 19.99
N ILE A 253 -20.68 7.39 19.24
CA ILE A 253 -20.01 8.30 18.29
C ILE A 253 -19.24 9.36 19.06
N ILE A 254 -19.80 9.92 20.13
CA ILE A 254 -19.07 10.83 21.00
C ILE A 254 -17.87 10.12 21.62
N ALA A 255 -18.03 8.87 22.08
CA ALA A 255 -16.93 8.06 22.60
C ALA A 255 -15.88 7.78 21.52
N THR A 256 -16.28 7.42 20.31
CA THR A 256 -15.40 7.21 19.16
C THR A 256 -14.62 8.49 18.86
N ILE A 257 -15.32 9.62 18.72
CA ILE A 257 -14.70 10.92 18.50
C ILE A 257 -13.73 11.19 19.64
N HIS A 258 -14.16 11.11 20.90
CA HIS A 258 -13.36 11.36 22.11
C HIS A 258 -12.08 10.51 22.17
N LEU A 259 -12.17 9.23 21.84
CA LEU A 259 -11.03 8.30 21.87
C LEU A 259 -10.11 8.49 20.66
N VAL A 260 -10.66 8.86 19.49
CA VAL A 260 -9.89 9.28 18.32
C VAL A 260 -9.27 10.67 18.52
N LEU A 261 -9.78 11.48 19.46
CA LEU A 261 -9.17 12.77 19.78
C LEU A 261 -7.77 12.58 20.33
N ARG A 262 -7.47 11.52 21.09
CA ARG A 262 -6.17 11.45 21.77
C ARG A 262 -5.63 10.04 21.74
N PHE A 263 -4.63 9.85 20.88
CA PHE A 263 -3.87 8.60 20.80
C PHE A 263 -2.49 8.75 21.43
N PRO A 264 -2.28 8.26 22.67
CA PRO A 264 -0.94 8.15 23.23
C PRO A 264 -0.04 7.31 22.32
N ILE A 265 1.21 7.72 22.14
CA ILE A 265 2.22 6.93 21.43
C ILE A 265 2.86 5.97 22.43
N LYS A 266 2.62 4.68 22.26
CA LYS A 266 3.20 3.61 23.09
C LYS A 266 4.53 3.10 22.52
N GLU A 267 4.67 3.09 21.20
CA GLU A 267 5.85 2.55 20.51
C GLU A 267 6.50 3.63 19.62
N PRO A 268 7.25 4.59 20.21
CA PRO A 268 7.81 5.72 19.47
C PRO A 268 8.82 5.32 18.37
N LEU A 269 9.49 4.17 18.51
CA LEU A 269 10.38 3.66 17.46
C LEU A 269 9.63 3.33 16.16
N ARG A 270 8.33 3.01 16.24
CA ARG A 270 7.50 2.81 15.05
C ARG A 270 7.19 4.11 14.32
N MET A 271 7.05 5.24 15.04
CA MET A 271 6.97 6.55 14.40
C MET A 271 8.26 6.89 13.64
N GLN A 272 9.42 6.53 14.21
CA GLN A 272 10.70 6.67 13.51
C GLN A 272 10.78 5.75 12.27
N ALA A 273 10.28 4.51 12.36
CA ALA A 273 10.22 3.61 11.21
C ALA A 273 9.28 4.15 10.11
N ALA A 274 8.11 4.67 10.47
CA ALA A 274 7.18 5.31 9.55
C ALA A 274 7.83 6.50 8.83
N HIS A 275 8.55 7.35 9.57
CA HIS A 275 9.31 8.47 9.01
C HIS A 275 10.38 8.00 8.01
N GLY A 276 11.14 6.95 8.35
CA GLY A 276 12.12 6.34 7.46
C GLY A 276 11.50 5.79 6.17
N HIS A 277 10.36 5.11 6.29
CA HIS A 277 9.61 4.62 5.12
C HIS A 277 9.16 5.75 4.19
N LEU A 278 8.64 6.86 4.73
CA LEU A 278 8.23 8.01 3.91
C LEU A 278 9.41 8.64 3.16
N LEU A 279 10.60 8.71 3.78
CA LEU A 279 11.82 9.14 3.10
C LEU A 279 12.22 8.17 1.99
N SER A 280 12.17 6.86 2.25
CA SER A 280 12.45 5.84 1.23
C SER A 280 11.45 5.91 0.07
N MET A 281 10.17 6.22 0.32
CA MET A 281 9.18 6.44 -0.73
C MET A 281 9.59 7.61 -1.66
N CYS A 282 10.00 8.76 -1.10
CA CYS A 282 10.50 9.88 -1.90
C CYS A 282 11.71 9.49 -2.76
N GLN A 283 12.64 8.71 -2.18
CA GLN A 283 13.79 8.18 -2.92
C GLN A 283 13.35 7.26 -4.07
N MET A 284 12.43 6.33 -3.82
CA MET A 284 11.92 5.41 -4.85
C MET A 284 11.22 6.16 -5.99
N SER A 285 10.45 7.21 -5.68
CA SER A 285 9.82 8.03 -6.72
C SER A 285 10.87 8.66 -7.65
N ARG A 286 11.99 9.20 -7.10
CA ARG A 286 13.09 9.72 -7.94
C ARG A 286 13.78 8.64 -8.76
N GLU A 287 14.10 7.50 -8.16
CA GLU A 287 14.75 6.38 -8.87
C GLU A 287 13.85 5.87 -10.00
N MET A 288 12.54 5.73 -9.75
CA MET A 288 11.54 5.36 -10.74
C MET A 288 11.59 6.29 -11.97
N TRP A 289 11.48 7.61 -11.77
CA TRP A 289 11.53 8.57 -12.89
C TRP A 289 12.88 8.58 -13.61
N SER A 290 13.98 8.30 -12.92
CA SER A 290 15.29 8.15 -13.56
C SER A 290 15.36 6.93 -14.49
N HIS A 291 14.60 5.87 -14.21
CA HIS A 291 14.48 4.72 -15.09
C HIS A 291 13.60 5.05 -16.30
N TYR A 292 12.41 5.61 -16.07
CA TYR A 292 11.50 5.99 -17.15
C TYR A 292 12.10 7.00 -18.15
N ASP A 293 12.91 7.97 -17.71
CA ASP A 293 13.54 8.92 -18.66
C ASP A 293 14.71 8.29 -19.45
N ALA A 294 15.29 7.20 -18.93
CA ALA A 294 16.36 6.45 -19.59
C ALA A 294 15.84 5.43 -20.61
N GLU A 295 14.57 5.03 -20.49
CA GLU A 295 13.93 4.08 -21.39
C GLU A 295 13.73 4.65 -22.80
N THR A 296 13.74 3.74 -23.77
CA THR A 296 13.70 4.09 -25.20
C THR A 296 12.63 3.35 -25.99
N ASP A 297 12.09 2.25 -25.45
CA ASP A 297 10.94 1.57 -26.02
C ASP A 297 9.61 2.19 -25.56
N ASP A 298 8.50 1.73 -26.12
CA ASP A 298 7.13 2.18 -25.80
C ASP A 298 6.24 0.93 -25.73
N ASP A 299 6.66 -0.07 -24.95
CA ASP A 299 6.00 -1.38 -24.88
C ASP A 299 5.04 -1.43 -23.69
N ARG A 300 3.77 -1.02 -23.90
CA ARG A 300 2.67 -1.22 -22.92
C ARG A 300 3.06 -0.74 -21.50
N GLU A 301 3.49 0.51 -21.42
CA GLU A 301 3.97 1.09 -20.17
C GLU A 301 2.85 1.28 -19.13
N TRP A 302 3.13 0.92 -17.87
CA TRP A 302 2.23 1.21 -16.74
C TRP A 302 2.18 2.72 -16.50
N ILE A 303 3.34 3.36 -16.30
CA ILE A 303 3.51 4.81 -16.19
C ILE A 303 4.41 5.24 -17.35
N PRO A 304 3.87 5.93 -18.37
CA PRO A 304 4.70 6.34 -19.48
C PRO A 304 5.60 7.52 -19.10
N SER A 305 6.83 7.53 -19.62
CA SER A 305 7.62 8.75 -19.69
C SER A 305 6.95 9.79 -20.61
N PRO A 306 7.41 11.05 -20.60
CA PRO A 306 6.88 12.08 -21.50
C PRO A 306 6.97 11.79 -23.00
N LYS A 307 7.73 10.77 -23.40
CA LYS A 307 7.96 10.38 -24.79
C LYS A 307 7.17 9.11 -25.19
N GLN A 308 6.57 8.43 -24.21
CA GLN A 308 5.89 7.15 -24.34
C GLN A 308 4.36 7.30 -24.21
N THR A 309 3.65 6.22 -24.53
CA THR A 309 2.20 6.08 -24.42
C THR A 309 1.86 4.98 -23.43
N GLY A 310 1.19 5.33 -22.33
CA GLY A 310 0.80 4.36 -21.31
C GLY A 310 -0.44 3.56 -21.68
N VAL A 311 -0.58 2.36 -21.11
CA VAL A 311 -1.75 1.49 -21.30
C VAL A 311 -3.07 2.12 -20.86
N LEU A 312 -3.01 3.06 -19.91
CA LEU A 312 -4.17 3.78 -19.40
C LEU A 312 -4.64 4.92 -20.33
N GLY A 313 -3.85 5.27 -21.36
CA GLY A 313 -4.15 6.38 -22.27
C GLY A 313 -4.12 7.76 -21.60
N ILE A 314 -3.60 7.86 -20.38
CA ILE A 314 -3.44 9.12 -19.65
C ILE A 314 -2.09 9.73 -20.07
N PRO A 315 -2.07 10.90 -20.75
CA PRO A 315 -0.83 11.50 -21.20
C PRO A 315 -0.03 12.05 -20.01
N VAL A 316 1.25 11.71 -19.96
CA VAL A 316 2.22 12.28 -19.01
C VAL A 316 3.10 13.25 -19.78
N THR A 317 3.20 14.51 -19.32
CA THR A 317 4.04 15.52 -19.99
C THR A 317 5.34 15.75 -19.24
N ALA A 318 6.36 16.29 -19.91
CA ALA A 318 7.64 16.62 -19.26
C ALA A 318 7.45 17.68 -18.16
N ASP A 319 6.48 18.58 -18.31
CA ASP A 319 6.15 19.59 -17.31
C ASP A 319 5.48 18.94 -16.09
N MET A 320 4.59 17.96 -16.29
CA MET A 320 4.00 17.17 -15.19
C MET A 320 5.09 16.43 -14.41
N MET A 321 5.99 15.70 -15.10
CA MET A 321 7.09 14.97 -14.47
C MET A 321 8.00 15.90 -13.65
N ARG A 322 8.44 17.03 -14.22
CA ARG A 322 9.29 17.99 -13.49
C ARG A 322 8.58 18.61 -12.29
N THR A 323 7.30 18.93 -12.42
CA THR A 323 6.48 19.49 -11.32
C THR A 323 6.32 18.45 -10.21
N TRP A 324 6.11 17.19 -10.58
CA TRP A 324 6.03 16.07 -9.64
C TRP A 324 7.32 15.87 -8.86
N LEU A 325 8.46 15.75 -9.55
CA LEU A 325 9.77 15.61 -8.90
C LEU A 325 10.10 16.79 -7.98
N THR A 326 9.75 18.01 -8.38
CA THR A 326 9.87 19.18 -7.50
C THR A 326 9.03 19.05 -6.24
N ALA A 327 7.80 18.51 -6.34
CA ALA A 327 6.96 18.25 -5.19
C ALA A 327 7.52 17.13 -4.29
N VAL A 328 8.05 16.05 -4.87
CA VAL A 328 8.71 14.97 -4.12
C VAL A 328 9.91 15.47 -3.33
N ASP A 329 10.77 16.29 -3.96
CA ASP A 329 11.92 16.91 -3.29
C ASP A 329 11.47 17.83 -2.13
N GLU A 330 10.42 18.60 -2.35
CA GLU A 330 9.86 19.47 -1.32
C GLU A 330 9.26 18.68 -0.15
N VAL A 331 8.57 17.56 -0.42
CA VAL A 331 8.08 16.63 0.62
C VAL A 331 9.24 16.05 1.43
N GLU A 332 10.32 15.63 0.77
CA GLU A 332 11.50 15.12 1.46
C GLU A 332 12.13 16.17 2.38
N LEU A 333 12.29 17.41 1.90
CA LEU A 333 12.82 18.51 2.73
C LEU A 333 11.94 18.79 3.96
N VAL A 334 10.61 18.69 3.82
CA VAL A 334 9.68 18.78 4.94
C VAL A 334 9.87 17.63 5.92
N LEU A 335 9.98 16.38 5.42
CA LEU A 335 10.23 15.21 6.24
C LEU A 335 11.59 15.28 6.95
N GLN A 336 12.62 15.86 6.32
CA GLN A 336 13.93 16.06 6.93
C GLN A 336 13.96 17.21 7.95
N GLY A 337 12.91 18.02 8.01
CA GLY A 337 12.79 19.20 8.88
C GLY A 337 13.61 20.40 8.39
N GLU A 338 14.10 20.36 7.14
CA GLU A 338 14.80 21.49 6.50
C GLU A 338 13.82 22.55 6.00
N ARG A 339 12.59 22.13 5.70
CA ARG A 339 11.45 23.00 5.37
C ARG A 339 10.33 22.80 6.37
N LEU A 340 9.67 23.89 6.75
CA LEU A 340 8.58 23.84 7.72
C LEU A 340 7.23 23.94 7.03
N VAL A 341 6.23 23.21 7.51
CA VAL A 341 4.84 23.38 7.08
C VAL A 341 4.28 24.64 7.73
N PRO A 342 3.83 25.65 6.98
CA PRO A 342 3.35 26.89 7.57
C PRO A 342 2.23 26.67 8.56
N PHE A 343 2.36 27.33 9.71
CA PHE A 343 1.34 27.26 10.73
C PHE A 343 0.20 28.20 10.36
N TRP A 344 -1.02 27.66 10.19
CA TRP A 344 -2.18 28.39 9.68
C TRP A 344 -2.83 29.34 10.70
N ARG A 345 -2.27 29.48 11.91
CA ARG A 345 -2.80 30.33 12.97
C ARG A 345 -1.79 31.34 13.50
N GLY A 346 -2.28 32.52 13.82
CA GLY A 346 -1.48 33.63 14.33
C GLY A 346 -0.97 34.54 13.21
N THR A 347 -0.20 35.56 13.58
CA THR A 347 0.25 36.64 12.68
C THR A 347 1.70 36.48 12.24
N ASP A 348 2.44 35.55 12.83
CA ASP A 348 3.85 35.31 12.54
C ASP A 348 3.99 34.46 11.27
N LYS A 349 4.41 35.09 10.17
CA LYS A 349 4.52 34.46 8.85
C LYS A 349 5.75 33.57 8.69
N GLU A 350 6.71 33.64 9.62
CA GLU A 350 7.92 32.80 9.59
C GLU A 350 7.74 31.51 10.42
N ARG A 351 6.57 31.36 11.06
CA ARG A 351 6.25 30.23 11.91
C ARG A 351 5.79 29.05 11.08
N GLY A 352 6.50 27.94 11.22
CA GLY A 352 6.11 26.67 10.64
C GLY A 352 6.21 25.52 11.64
N ILE A 353 5.73 24.37 11.21
CA ILE A 353 5.69 23.11 11.92
C ILE A 353 6.84 22.25 11.39
N ASN A 354 7.69 21.79 12.30
CA ASN A 354 8.74 20.83 11.99
C ASN A 354 8.16 19.40 11.99
N VAL A 355 7.91 18.86 10.80
CA VAL A 355 7.29 17.52 10.63
C VAL A 355 8.20 16.41 11.15
N LYS A 356 9.52 16.52 10.96
CA LYS A 356 10.48 15.57 11.53
C LYS A 356 10.32 15.45 13.04
N ARG A 357 10.25 16.57 13.75
CA ARG A 357 10.03 16.57 15.20
C ARG A 357 8.67 16.01 15.57
N ALA A 358 7.63 16.28 14.78
CA ALA A 358 6.31 15.68 14.99
C ALA A 358 6.33 14.14 14.90
N PHE A 359 7.16 13.54 14.04
CA PHE A 359 7.34 12.09 14.01
C PHE A 359 8.22 11.58 15.15
N LEU A 360 9.33 12.26 15.46
CA LEU A 360 10.36 11.72 16.36
C LEU A 360 10.15 12.05 17.85
N GLU A 361 9.45 13.13 18.17
CA GLU A 361 9.31 13.64 19.53
C GLU A 361 7.88 13.53 20.07
N ALA A 362 6.90 13.22 19.22
CA ALA A 362 5.51 13.17 19.64
C ALA A 362 5.26 12.11 20.71
N LYS A 363 4.50 12.49 21.72
CA LYS A 363 4.03 11.60 22.79
C LYS A 363 2.59 11.16 22.59
N GLU A 364 1.85 11.87 21.74
CA GLU A 364 0.46 11.59 21.39
C GLU A 364 0.13 12.19 20.03
N ILE A 365 -0.86 11.61 19.37
CA ILE A 365 -1.48 12.12 18.15
C ILE A 365 -2.90 12.55 18.52
N ASP A 366 -3.15 13.86 18.46
CA ASP A 366 -4.49 14.42 18.65
C ASP A 366 -4.98 15.10 17.38
N ILE A 367 -5.80 14.41 16.58
CA ILE A 367 -6.17 14.87 15.24
C ILE A 367 -6.92 16.21 15.31
N ILE A 368 -7.80 16.41 16.30
CA ILE A 368 -8.61 17.62 16.39
C ILE A 368 -7.79 18.80 16.90
N LEU A 369 -6.93 18.60 17.91
CA LEU A 369 -6.02 19.64 18.37
C LEU A 369 -4.88 19.88 17.38
N TRP A 370 -4.55 18.91 16.52
CA TRP A 370 -3.68 19.14 15.36
C TRP A 370 -4.36 20.06 14.36
N VAL A 371 -5.60 19.79 13.95
CA VAL A 371 -6.38 20.67 13.03
C VAL A 371 -6.66 22.04 13.64
N GLN A 372 -6.96 22.09 14.94
CA GLN A 372 -7.16 23.33 15.67
C GLN A 372 -5.84 24.11 15.84
N GLY A 373 -4.71 23.40 15.96
CA GLY A 373 -3.35 23.94 15.95
C GLY A 373 -2.60 23.87 17.29
N THR A 374 -3.25 23.67 18.44
CA THR A 374 -2.56 23.63 19.73
C THR A 374 -1.68 22.41 19.91
N ALA A 375 -2.02 21.25 19.33
CA ALA A 375 -1.16 20.07 19.39
C ALA A 375 0.15 20.26 18.61
N ALA A 376 0.19 21.19 17.63
CA ALA A 376 1.39 21.50 16.88
C ALA A 376 2.42 22.31 17.69
N THR A 377 2.02 22.92 18.82
CA THR A 377 2.83 23.87 19.60
C THR A 377 4.26 23.41 19.89
N PRO A 378 4.51 22.16 20.33
CA PRO A 378 5.87 21.69 20.63
C PRO A 378 6.80 21.67 19.41
N TYR A 379 6.25 21.61 18.20
CA TYR A 379 6.97 21.46 16.94
C TYR A 379 7.01 22.76 16.13
N LEU A 380 6.55 23.88 16.71
CA LEU A 380 6.60 25.18 16.05
C LEU A 380 8.01 25.75 16.09
N GLU A 381 8.50 26.15 14.92
CA GLU A 381 9.83 26.70 14.71
C GLU A 381 9.78 27.89 13.76
N LYS A 382 10.88 28.65 13.74
CA LYS A 382 11.13 29.67 12.73
C LYS A 382 12.15 29.15 11.73
N GLY A 383 11.84 29.26 10.45
CA GLY A 383 12.70 28.73 9.40
C GLY A 383 12.09 28.89 8.02
N PRO A 384 12.78 28.42 6.97
CA PRO A 384 12.24 28.45 5.62
C PRO A 384 10.98 27.59 5.55
N LEU A 385 9.89 28.20 5.11
CA LEU A 385 8.64 27.49 4.87
C LEU A 385 8.73 26.67 3.59
N THR A 386 7.88 25.66 3.51
CA THR A 386 7.76 24.86 2.29
C THR A 386 7.29 25.70 1.10
N LYS A 387 7.77 25.36 -0.09
CA LYS A 387 7.30 25.96 -1.36
C LYS A 387 5.84 25.68 -1.65
N PHE A 388 5.20 24.71 -0.97
CA PHE A 388 3.77 24.44 -1.16
C PHE A 388 2.84 25.61 -0.79
N VAL A 389 3.34 26.68 -0.17
CA VAL A 389 2.58 27.92 0.03
C VAL A 389 2.91 29.04 -0.95
N GLU A 390 3.93 28.86 -1.80
CA GLU A 390 4.25 29.81 -2.85
C GLU A 390 3.15 29.74 -3.92
N PRO A 391 2.53 30.88 -4.29
CA PRO A 391 1.49 30.93 -5.32
C PRO A 391 1.93 30.28 -6.63
N GLU A 392 3.21 30.42 -6.99
CA GLU A 392 3.80 29.84 -8.20
C GLU A 392 3.78 28.32 -8.18
N MET A 393 4.12 27.69 -7.04
CA MET A 393 4.10 26.23 -6.89
C MET A 393 2.66 25.70 -6.93
N ILE A 394 1.73 26.40 -6.25
CA ILE A 394 0.30 26.04 -6.25
C ILE A 394 -0.27 26.16 -7.67
N GLU A 395 0.05 27.22 -8.39
CA GLU A 395 -0.39 27.42 -9.78
C GLU A 395 0.17 26.33 -10.69
N GLN A 396 1.45 25.98 -10.55
CA GLN A 396 2.07 24.91 -11.32
C GLN A 396 1.40 23.56 -11.06
N LEU A 397 1.20 23.19 -9.79
CA LEU A 397 0.51 21.95 -9.42
C LEU A 397 -0.92 21.91 -9.98
N ASN A 398 -1.68 22.98 -9.84
CA ASN A 398 -3.04 23.05 -10.37
C ASN A 398 -3.07 23.00 -11.90
N ARG A 399 -2.13 23.66 -12.57
CA ARG A 399 -2.03 23.69 -14.04
C ARG A 399 -1.67 22.32 -14.61
N GLN A 400 -0.75 21.59 -13.97
CA GLN A 400 -0.30 20.29 -14.46
C GLN A 400 -1.26 19.14 -14.09
N PHE A 401 -1.87 19.20 -12.92
CA PHE A 401 -2.68 18.10 -12.38
C PHE A 401 -4.17 18.42 -12.25
N ASN A 402 -4.63 19.54 -12.82
CA ASN A 402 -6.04 19.95 -12.82
C ASN A 402 -6.69 19.96 -11.42
N GLY A 403 -5.94 20.42 -10.41
CA GLY A 403 -6.40 20.51 -9.02
C GLY A 403 -6.62 19.16 -8.33
N LEU A 404 -7.87 18.70 -8.25
CA LEU A 404 -8.24 17.49 -7.48
C LEU A 404 -7.61 16.21 -8.01
N ASN A 405 -7.23 16.15 -9.30
CA ASN A 405 -6.56 14.95 -9.82
C ASN A 405 -5.14 14.80 -9.28
N LEU A 406 -4.54 15.83 -8.67
CA LEU A 406 -3.23 15.74 -8.02
C LEU A 406 -3.17 14.58 -7.01
N ILE A 407 -4.26 14.32 -6.26
CA ILE A 407 -4.31 13.20 -5.32
C ILE A 407 -4.34 11.86 -6.05
N GLY A 408 -5.10 11.77 -7.15
CA GLY A 408 -5.15 10.56 -7.99
C GLY A 408 -3.82 10.27 -8.68
N PHE A 409 -3.19 11.30 -9.26
CA PHE A 409 -1.84 11.20 -9.80
C PHE A 409 -0.81 10.93 -8.71
N GLY A 410 -0.99 11.47 -7.50
CA GLY A 410 -0.06 11.23 -6.40
C GLY A 410 -0.16 9.84 -5.81
N PHE A 411 -1.29 9.16 -6.00
CA PHE A 411 -1.37 7.71 -5.86
C PHE A 411 -0.61 7.08 -7.04
N TRP A 412 -1.02 7.31 -8.28
CA TRP A 412 -0.43 6.62 -9.44
C TRP A 412 1.09 6.80 -9.62
N PHE A 413 1.68 7.97 -9.32
CA PHE A 413 3.09 8.31 -9.53
C PHE A 413 4.03 8.02 -8.34
N ASN A 414 3.56 7.40 -7.24
CA ASN A 414 4.38 7.14 -6.04
C ASN A 414 4.51 5.68 -5.70
#